data_AF-A0A3M3XWQ5-F1
#
_entry.id   AF-A0A3M3XWQ5-F1
#
_cell.length_a   1.000
_cell.length_b   1.000
_cell.length_c   1.000
_cell.angle_alpha   90.00
_cell.angle_beta   90.00
_cell.angle_gamma   90.00
#
_symmetry.space_group_name_H-M   'P 1'
#
loop_
_entity.id
_entity.type
_entity.pdbx_description
1 polymer ?
#
loop_
_entity_poly.entity_id
_entity_poly.type
_entity_poly.pdbx_seq_one_letter_code
_entity_poly.pdbx_strand_id
1 'polypeptide(L)'
;MKKIVKAKVLPDLPITEADIDKAIVRGRKLKRLYANASDVRYADDCISIGFGDGCRIVLPVAGLAEFEGFSAQDFQQLEVGFGGKALCCEARDLHVSISGLIATSQPLMDLAASMVASRNGRKSSAAKSAAARANGKKGGRPRKET
;
A
#
# COMPACT_ATOMS: atom_id res chain seq x y z
N MET A 1 -19.54 25.85 8.39
CA MET A 1 -20.37 25.51 7.21
C MET A 1 -20.16 24.03 6.88
N LYS A 2 -21.18 23.17 7.02
CA LYS A 2 -21.08 21.73 6.71
C LYS A 2 -21.08 21.52 5.19
N LYS A 3 -20.04 20.91 4.63
CA LYS A 3 -20.03 20.49 3.21
C LYS A 3 -20.98 19.30 3.06
N ILE A 4 -22.08 19.51 2.36
CA ILE A 4 -23.02 18.45 1.98
C ILE A 4 -22.48 17.80 0.71
N VAL A 5 -21.95 16.58 0.82
CA VAL A 5 -21.57 15.78 -0.35
C VAL A 5 -22.86 15.19 -0.93
N LYS A 6 -23.36 15.77 -2.03
CA LYS A 6 -24.48 15.18 -2.77
C LYS A 6 -24.02 13.91 -3.49
N ALA A 7 -24.71 12.80 -3.26
CA ALA A 7 -24.48 11.57 -4.00
C ALA A 7 -24.75 11.81 -5.49
N LYS A 8 -23.79 11.43 -6.33
CA LYS A 8 -23.97 11.50 -7.78
C LYS A 8 -24.86 10.31 -8.17
N VAL A 9 -26.09 10.58 -8.60
CA VAL A 9 -26.95 9.56 -9.19
C VAL A 9 -26.30 9.16 -10.51
N LEU A 10 -25.71 7.96 -10.56
CA LEU A 10 -25.27 7.38 -11.82
C LEU A 10 -26.50 6.73 -12.48
N PRO A 11 -26.74 7.00 -13.77
CA PRO A 11 -27.79 6.29 -14.49
C PRO A 11 -27.45 4.80 -14.57
N ASP A 12 -28.47 3.96 -14.42
CA ASP A 12 -28.37 2.50 -14.45
C ASP A 12 -28.20 2.04 -15.91
N LEU A 13 -26.97 2.19 -16.42
CA LEU A 13 -26.58 1.83 -17.77
C LEU A 13 -26.04 0.40 -17.81
N PRO A 14 -26.39 -0.40 -18.82
CA PRO A 14 -25.81 -1.74 -18.96
C PRO A 14 -24.30 -1.66 -19.18
N ILE A 15 -23.56 -2.55 -18.50
CA ILE A 15 -22.10 -2.64 -18.64
C ILE A 15 -21.78 -3.11 -20.06
N THR A 16 -21.03 -2.28 -20.81
CA THR A 16 -20.59 -2.63 -22.17
C THR A 16 -19.26 -3.39 -22.15
N GLU A 17 -18.93 -4.11 -23.23
CA GLU A 17 -17.60 -4.71 -23.42
C GLU A 17 -16.48 -3.68 -23.29
N ALA A 18 -16.68 -2.46 -23.81
CA ALA A 18 -15.71 -1.38 -23.69
C ALA A 18 -15.48 -0.95 -22.22
N ASP A 19 -16.49 -1.06 -21.36
CA ASP A 19 -16.37 -0.80 -19.93
C ASP A 19 -15.61 -1.93 -19.22
N ILE A 20 -15.84 -3.18 -19.63
CA ILE A 20 -15.09 -4.35 -19.15
C ILE A 20 -13.61 -4.19 -19.52
N ASP A 21 -13.30 -3.85 -20.77
CA ASP A 21 -11.93 -3.64 -21.23
C ASP A 21 -11.25 -2.48 -20.48
N LYS A 22 -11.94 -1.36 -20.30
CA LYS A 22 -11.44 -0.25 -19.47
C LYS A 22 -11.15 -0.70 -18.04
N ALA A 23 -12.03 -1.50 -17.45
CA ALA A 23 -11.84 -2.04 -16.11
C ALA A 23 -10.63 -2.98 -16.04
N ILE A 24 -10.45 -3.86 -17.03
CA ILE A 24 -9.29 -4.76 -17.13
C ILE A 24 -7.98 -3.96 -17.26
N VAL A 25 -7.93 -2.97 -18.15
CA VAL A 25 -6.75 -2.11 -18.36
C VAL A 25 -6.41 -1.34 -17.07
N ARG A 26 -7.42 -0.80 -16.39
CA ARG A 26 -7.25 -0.13 -15.09
C ARG A 26 -6.73 -1.09 -14.03
N GLY A 27 -7.27 -2.31 -13.95
CA GLY A 27 -6.81 -3.36 -13.05
C GLY A 27 -5.36 -3.77 -13.29
N ARG A 28 -4.94 -3.91 -14.57
CA ARG A 28 -3.55 -4.21 -14.94
C ARG A 28 -2.58 -3.09 -14.54
N LYS A 29 -2.97 -1.82 -14.67
CA LYS A 29 -2.16 -0.69 -14.20
C LYS A 29 -1.99 -0.69 -12.67
N LEU A 30 -3.04 -1.03 -11.93
CA LEU A 30 -2.99 -1.13 -10.47
C LEU A 30 -2.17 -2.35 -10.00
N LYS A 31 -2.16 -3.47 -10.74
CA LYS A 31 -1.32 -4.65 -10.45
C LYS A 31 0.19 -4.34 -10.36
N ARG A 32 0.67 -3.27 -11.01
CA ARG A 32 2.09 -2.85 -10.96
C ARG A 32 2.47 -2.01 -9.75
N LEU A 33 1.50 -1.47 -9.01
CA LEU A 33 1.76 -0.47 -7.96
C LEU A 33 1.91 -1.06 -6.56
N TYR A 34 1.53 -2.32 -6.36
CA TYR A 34 1.62 -3.00 -5.08
C TYR A 34 2.67 -4.10 -5.18
N ALA A 35 3.48 -4.24 -4.13
CA ALA A 35 4.33 -5.41 -3.97
C ALA A 35 3.40 -6.62 -3.90
N ASN A 36 3.38 -7.43 -4.95
CA ASN A 36 2.56 -8.62 -5.01
C ASN A 36 3.35 -9.72 -4.31
N ALA A 37 2.84 -10.18 -3.16
CA ALA A 37 3.43 -11.31 -2.49
C ALA A 37 3.36 -12.55 -3.38
N SER A 38 4.40 -13.37 -3.30
CA SER A 38 4.56 -14.62 -4.05
C SER A 38 4.33 -15.85 -3.17
N ASP A 39 4.73 -15.77 -1.91
CA ASP A 39 4.67 -16.90 -0.99
C ASP A 39 4.61 -16.43 0.47
N VAL A 40 4.18 -17.32 1.36
CA VAL A 40 4.12 -17.10 2.80
C VAL A 40 4.71 -18.32 3.51
N ARG A 41 5.40 -18.09 4.63
CA ARG A 41 5.94 -19.15 5.50
C ARG A 41 5.76 -18.75 6.95
N TYR A 42 5.52 -19.72 7.81
CA TYR A 42 5.49 -19.53 9.26
C TYR A 42 6.65 -20.30 9.90
N ALA A 43 7.44 -19.61 10.72
CA ALA A 43 8.56 -20.15 11.49
C ALA A 43 8.86 -19.20 12.67
N ASP A 44 9.32 -19.75 13.80
CA ASP A 44 9.75 -18.99 14.98
C ASP A 44 8.74 -17.91 15.43
N ASP A 45 7.45 -18.28 15.48
CA ASP A 45 6.33 -17.38 15.81
C ASP A 45 6.20 -16.13 14.92
N CYS A 46 6.75 -16.22 13.70
CA CYS A 46 6.74 -15.15 12.72
C CYS A 46 6.17 -15.61 11.38
N ILE A 47 5.47 -14.70 10.71
CA ILE A 47 5.02 -14.86 9.33
C ILE A 47 6.01 -14.15 8.41
N SER A 48 6.56 -14.91 7.46
CA SER A 48 7.47 -14.43 6.43
C SER A 48 6.76 -14.35 5.09
N ILE A 49 6.50 -13.13 4.64
CA ILE A 49 5.84 -12.81 3.37
C ILE A 49 6.90 -12.53 2.32
N GLY A 50 6.99 -13.38 1.30
CA GLY A 50 7.93 -13.23 0.18
C GLY A 50 7.34 -12.46 -0.99
N PHE A 51 8.19 -11.76 -1.72
CA PHE A 51 7.85 -11.00 -2.92
C PHE A 51 8.64 -11.53 -4.13
N GLY A 52 8.14 -11.22 -5.34
CA GLY A 52 8.69 -11.76 -6.60
C GLY A 52 10.15 -11.36 -6.92
N ASP A 53 10.75 -10.45 -6.16
CA ASP A 53 12.17 -10.07 -6.25
C ASP A 53 13.07 -10.83 -5.26
N GLY A 54 12.51 -11.78 -4.50
CA GLY A 54 13.22 -12.54 -3.47
C GLY A 54 13.31 -11.82 -2.12
N CYS A 55 12.87 -10.56 -2.02
CA CYS A 55 12.75 -9.88 -0.74
C CYS A 55 11.66 -10.52 0.11
N ARG A 56 11.83 -10.45 1.43
CA ARG A 56 10.82 -10.94 2.39
C ARG A 56 10.63 -9.93 3.51
N ILE A 57 9.38 -9.83 3.98
CA ILE A 57 9.05 -9.12 5.22
C ILE A 57 8.66 -10.17 6.24
N VAL A 58 9.27 -10.09 7.42
CA VAL A 58 8.99 -10.99 8.55
C VAL A 58 8.28 -10.19 9.63
N LEU A 59 7.11 -10.66 10.04
CA LEU A 59 6.27 -10.03 11.06
C LEU A 59 6.04 -11.02 12.20
N PRO A 60 6.19 -10.62 13.46
CA PRO A 60 5.80 -11.46 14.59
C PRO A 60 4.28 -11.64 14.57
N VAL A 61 3.83 -12.85 14.88
CA VAL A 61 2.39 -13.14 15.05
C VAL A 61 1.86 -12.48 16.32
N ALA A 62 2.71 -12.35 17.35
CA ALA A 62 2.35 -11.70 18.59
C ALA A 62 1.89 -10.25 18.34
N GLY A 63 0.64 -9.95 18.72
CA GLY A 63 0.02 -8.64 18.55
C GLY A 63 -0.80 -8.48 17.27
N LEU A 64 -0.90 -9.51 16.43
CA LEU A 64 -1.81 -9.55 15.29
C LEU A 64 -3.12 -10.23 15.70
N ALA A 65 -4.15 -9.41 15.95
CA ALA A 65 -5.47 -9.90 16.40
C ALA A 65 -6.10 -10.88 15.40
N GLU A 66 -5.77 -10.76 14.12
CA GLU A 66 -6.28 -11.60 13.04
C GLU A 66 -5.84 -13.07 13.15
N PHE A 67 -4.75 -13.32 13.89
CA PHE A 67 -4.20 -14.66 14.11
C PHE A 67 -4.39 -15.14 15.56
N GLU A 68 -5.19 -14.47 16.36
CA GLU A 68 -5.52 -14.95 17.71
C GLU A 68 -6.20 -16.32 17.65
N GLY A 69 -5.65 -17.27 18.40
CA GLY A 69 -6.15 -18.65 18.41
C GLY A 69 -5.86 -19.45 17.14
N PHE A 70 -4.97 -19.00 16.25
CA PHE A 70 -4.41 -19.83 15.19
C PHE A 70 -3.46 -20.88 15.78
N SER A 71 -3.62 -22.13 15.35
CA SER A 71 -2.68 -23.20 15.64
C SER A 71 -1.53 -23.21 14.64
N ALA A 72 -0.43 -23.91 14.96
CA ALA A 72 0.67 -24.13 14.03
C ALA A 72 0.22 -24.81 12.71
N GLN A 73 -0.81 -25.66 12.76
CA GLN A 73 -1.39 -26.30 11.57
C GLN A 73 -2.19 -25.31 10.72
N ASP A 74 -2.86 -24.33 11.33
CA ASP A 74 -3.56 -23.28 10.59
C ASP A 74 -2.56 -22.38 9.86
N PHE A 75 -1.44 -22.05 10.50
CA PHE A 75 -0.37 -21.27 9.86
C PHE A 75 0.27 -22.00 8.66
N GLN A 76 0.36 -23.33 8.68
CA GLN A 76 0.85 -24.11 7.54
C GLN A 76 -0.10 -24.10 6.35
N GLN A 77 -1.38 -23.79 6.58
CA GLN A 77 -2.41 -23.68 5.55
C GLN A 77 -2.57 -22.25 5.01
N LEU A 78 -1.73 -21.31 5.44
CA LEU A 78 -1.75 -19.96 4.89
C LEU A 78 -1.28 -19.96 3.45
N GLU A 79 -2.06 -19.29 2.61
CA GLU A 79 -1.75 -19.08 1.20
C GLU A 79 -1.80 -17.59 0.86
N VAL A 80 -1.10 -17.22 -0.22
CA VAL A 80 -1.16 -15.86 -0.75
C VAL A 80 -2.31 -15.77 -1.75
N GLY A 81 -3.35 -15.02 -1.39
CA GLY A 81 -4.53 -14.82 -2.23
C GLY A 81 -4.65 -13.40 -2.81
N PHE A 82 -5.79 -13.15 -3.46
CA PHE A 82 -6.18 -11.84 -4.00
C PHE A 82 -5.13 -11.21 -4.94
N GLY A 83 -4.40 -12.06 -5.67
CA GLY A 83 -3.33 -11.65 -6.58
C GLY A 83 -2.12 -11.06 -5.87
N GLY A 84 -1.75 -11.60 -4.70
CA GLY A 84 -0.57 -11.17 -3.94
C GLY A 84 -0.84 -10.07 -2.92
N LYS A 85 -2.11 -9.87 -2.53
CA LYS A 85 -2.54 -8.74 -1.69
C LYS A 85 -2.98 -9.15 -0.29
N ALA A 86 -3.33 -10.41 -0.11
CA ALA A 86 -3.86 -10.92 1.14
C ALA A 86 -3.25 -12.27 1.47
N LEU A 87 -3.20 -12.57 2.76
CA LEU A 87 -3.04 -13.92 3.26
C LEU A 87 -4.42 -14.52 3.46
N CYS A 88 -4.58 -15.78 3.06
CA CYS A 88 -5.83 -16.50 3.06
C CYS A 88 -5.67 -17.83 3.78
N CYS A 89 -6.65 -18.21 4.58
CA CYS A 89 -6.73 -19.54 5.19
C CYS A 89 -8.19 -19.99 5.14
N GLU A 90 -8.51 -20.88 4.20
CA GLU A 90 -9.87 -21.39 3.98
C GLU A 90 -10.43 -22.11 5.22
N ALA A 91 -9.59 -22.92 5.89
CA ALA A 91 -9.98 -23.68 7.09
C ALA A 91 -10.44 -22.78 8.26
N ARG A 92 -10.04 -21.51 8.24
CA ARG A 92 -10.35 -20.51 9.28
C ARG A 92 -11.24 -19.38 8.76
N ASP A 93 -11.71 -19.47 7.51
CA ASP A 93 -12.42 -18.39 6.79
C ASP A 93 -11.72 -17.03 6.94
N LEU A 94 -10.38 -17.05 6.86
CA LEU A 94 -9.55 -15.88 7.12
C LEU A 94 -9.07 -15.24 5.82
N HIS A 95 -9.27 -13.93 5.71
CA HIS A 95 -8.74 -13.09 4.64
C HIS A 95 -8.14 -11.80 5.19
N VAL A 96 -6.81 -11.68 5.20
CA VAL A 96 -6.13 -10.52 5.81
C VAL A 96 -5.26 -9.81 4.79
N SER A 97 -5.39 -8.48 4.71
CA SER A 97 -4.59 -7.63 3.84
C SER A 97 -3.11 -7.63 4.25
N ILE A 98 -2.21 -7.95 3.33
CA ILE A 98 -0.76 -7.92 3.56
C ILE A 98 -0.29 -6.48 3.89
N SER A 99 -0.84 -5.49 3.18
CA SER A 99 -0.55 -4.08 3.51
C SER A 99 -1.08 -3.68 4.88
N GLY A 100 -2.20 -4.27 5.33
CA GLY A 100 -2.73 -4.07 6.68
C GLY A 100 -1.78 -4.65 7.73
N LEU A 101 -1.31 -5.88 7.51
CA LEU A 101 -0.33 -6.54 8.39
C LEU A 101 0.95 -5.72 8.52
N ILE A 102 1.51 -5.25 7.39
CA ILE A 102 2.73 -4.42 7.41
C ILE A 102 2.48 -3.10 8.15
N ALA A 103 1.28 -2.52 8.00
CA ALA A 103 0.93 -1.25 8.63
C ALA A 103 0.78 -1.32 10.15
N THR A 104 0.73 -2.53 10.74
CA THR A 104 0.76 -2.69 12.21
C THR A 104 2.12 -2.31 12.81
N SER A 105 3.19 -2.34 12.00
CA SER A 105 4.53 -1.99 12.44
C SER A 105 4.82 -0.50 12.23
N GLN A 106 4.75 0.28 13.31
CA GLN A 106 5.07 1.71 13.27
C GLN A 106 6.47 2.01 12.71
N PRO A 107 7.56 1.30 13.08
CA PRO A 107 8.88 1.54 12.50
C PRO A 107 8.94 1.32 10.98
N LEU A 108 8.26 0.29 10.45
CA LEU A 108 8.20 0.05 9.00
C LEU A 108 7.42 1.17 8.30
N MET A 109 6.35 1.66 8.93
CA MET A 109 5.57 2.77 8.41
C MET A 109 6.35 4.08 8.41
N ASP A 110 7.11 4.37 9.46
CA ASP A 110 7.96 5.56 9.54
C ASP A 110 9.08 5.53 8.49
N LEU A 111 9.69 4.36 8.28
CA LEU A 111 10.67 4.14 7.21
C LEU A 111 10.05 4.40 5.84
N ALA A 112 8.90 3.78 5.55
CA ALA A 112 8.20 3.97 4.28
C ALA A 112 7.81 5.44 4.06
N ALA A 113 7.29 6.11 5.09
CA ALA A 113 6.94 7.52 5.05
C ALA A 113 8.16 8.41 4.77
N SER A 114 9.30 8.15 5.43
CA SER A 114 10.56 8.85 5.21
C SER A 114 11.08 8.69 3.76
N MET A 115 11.04 7.46 3.22
CA MET A 115 11.44 7.19 1.84
C MET A 115 10.55 7.92 0.83
N VAL A 116 9.23 7.91 1.03
CA VAL A 116 8.27 8.62 0.19
C VAL A 116 8.48 10.14 0.28
N ALA A 117 8.67 10.68 1.48
CA ALA A 117 8.93 12.10 1.71
C ALA A 117 10.22 12.54 1.01
N SER A 118 11.31 11.78 1.14
CA SER A 118 12.58 12.04 0.45
C SER A 118 12.43 12.02 -1.07
N ARG A 119 11.77 11.00 -1.62
CA ARG A 119 11.51 10.87 -3.06
C ARG A 119 10.69 12.03 -3.61
N ASN A 120 9.63 12.42 -2.90
CA ASN A 120 8.75 13.53 -3.29
C ASN A 120 9.42 14.89 -3.10
N GLY A 121 10.26 15.04 -2.07
CA GLY A 121 11.08 16.23 -1.85
C GLY A 121 12.06 16.48 -2.99
N ARG A 122 12.75 15.42 -3.45
CA ARG A 122 13.69 15.45 -4.58
C ARG A 122 13.03 15.72 -5.92
N LYS A 123 11.74 15.39 -6.09
CA LYS A 123 11.02 15.62 -7.35
C LYS A 123 10.96 17.14 -7.64
N SER A 124 11.70 17.56 -8.66
CA SER A 124 11.57 18.88 -9.27
C SER A 124 10.49 18.80 -10.36
N SER A 125 9.68 19.84 -10.47
CA SER A 125 8.69 19.97 -11.55
C SER A 125 8.75 21.38 -12.11
N ALA A 126 8.40 21.56 -13.38
CA ALA A 126 8.40 22.87 -14.01
C ALA A 126 7.56 23.89 -13.21
N ALA A 127 6.41 23.45 -12.68
CA ALA A 127 5.57 24.25 -11.79
C ALA A 127 6.27 24.61 -10.46
N LYS A 128 6.94 23.65 -9.81
CA LYS A 128 7.70 23.87 -8.57
C LYS A 128 8.87 24.83 -8.79
N SER A 129 9.56 24.71 -9.92
CA SER A 129 10.65 25.60 -10.33
C SER A 129 10.16 27.00 -10.68
N ALA A 130 9.06 27.14 -11.42
CA ALA A 130 8.45 28.44 -11.73
C ALA A 130 7.98 29.16 -10.46
N ALA A 131 7.30 28.44 -9.56
CA ALA A 131 6.89 28.95 -8.26
C ALA A 131 8.10 29.37 -7.40
N ALA A 132 9.16 28.56 -7.36
CA ALA A 132 10.39 28.91 -6.64
C ALA A 132 11.04 30.20 -7.17
N ARG A 133 11.08 30.40 -8.49
CA ARG A 133 11.58 31.65 -9.11
C ARG A 133 10.69 32.85 -8.78
N ALA A 134 9.36 32.70 -8.88
CA ALA A 134 8.42 33.76 -8.53
C ALA A 134 8.53 34.15 -7.04
N ASN A 135 8.73 33.16 -6.16
CA ASN A 135 8.94 33.41 -4.73
C ASN A 135 10.32 34.03 -4.44
N GLY A 136 11.37 33.62 -5.15
CA GLY A 136 12.69 34.25 -5.03
C GLY A 136 12.70 35.74 -5.40
N LYS A 137 11.85 36.16 -6.35
CA LYS A 137 11.66 37.59 -6.69
C LYS A 137 11.01 38.40 -5.56
N LYS A 138 10.28 37.76 -4.63
CA LYS A 138 9.62 38.43 -3.50
C LYS A 138 10.54 38.65 -2.28
N GLY A 139 11.83 38.32 -2.41
CA GLY A 139 12.79 38.37 -1.32
C GLY A 139 13.19 36.95 -0.91
N GLY A 140 14.33 36.49 -1.42
CA GLY A 140 14.90 35.20 -1.05
C GLY A 140 15.36 35.16 0.42
N ARG A 141 15.85 33.99 0.86
CA ARG A 141 16.46 33.85 2.19
C ARG A 141 17.63 34.85 2.30
N PRO A 142 17.61 35.80 3.24
CA PRO A 142 18.72 36.72 3.46
C PRO A 142 20.02 35.94 3.66
N ARG A 143 21.14 36.44 3.12
CA ARG A 143 22.44 35.84 3.41
C ARG A 143 22.68 35.94 4.92
N LYS A 144 23.19 34.87 5.53
CA LYS A 144 23.72 34.97 6.89
C LYS A 144 24.89 35.95 6.82
N GLU A 145 24.84 36.98 7.65
CA GLU A 145 25.99 37.84 7.90
C GLU A 145 27.09 36.95 8.49
N THR A 146 28.27 36.99 7.87
CA THR A 146 29.49 36.39 8.43
C THR A 146 29.89 37.07 9.72
#